data_AF-A0A1I6V509-F1
#
_entry.id   AF-A0A1I6V509-F1
#
_cell.length_a   1.000
_cell.length_b   1.000
_cell.length_c   1.000
_cell.angle_alpha   90.00
_cell.angle_beta   90.00
_cell.angle_gamma   90.00
#
_symmetry.space_group_name_H-M   'P 1'
#
loop_
_entity.id
_entity.type
_entity.pdbx_description
1 polymer ?
#
loop_
_entity_poly.entity_id
_entity_poly.type
_entity_poly.pdbx_seq_one_letter_code
_entity_poly.pdbx_strand_id
1 'polypeptide(L)'
;MEKAGHQREPRVSVSRSIFALTNDQDRYYFGNETNRTDKVGMIEADRRSIFGRSYAAEPDVLIRELAMDEAIREADTILLTIPNTLGVDYNVHILSAILEHVAPDLGWR
;
A
#
# COMPACT_ATOMS: atom_id res chain seq x y z
N MET A 1 -23.88 11.38 18.45
CA MET A 1 -23.90 9.97 18.91
C MET A 1 -22.70 9.75 19.82
N GLU A 2 -22.92 9.05 20.91
CA GLU A 2 -22.14 8.98 22.15
C GLU A 2 -20.72 8.36 22.10
N LYS A 3 -19.86 8.91 22.95
CA LYS A 3 -18.94 8.28 23.95
C LYS A 3 -18.11 7.05 23.57
N ALA A 4 -16.78 7.21 23.63
CA ALA A 4 -15.91 6.26 24.33
C ALA A 4 -14.58 6.94 24.70
N GLY A 5 -14.24 6.96 26.01
CA GLY A 5 -13.00 7.53 26.53
C GLY A 5 -11.76 6.74 26.15
N HIS A 6 -11.26 6.92 24.92
CA HIS A 6 -9.91 6.47 24.55
C HIS A 6 -8.96 7.68 24.64
N GLN A 7 -8.11 7.72 25.68
CA GLN A 7 -7.00 8.68 25.86
C GLN A 7 -5.86 8.48 24.83
N ARG A 8 -6.17 8.04 23.61
CA ARG A 8 -5.18 7.83 22.55
C ARG A 8 -5.57 8.71 21.38
N GLU A 9 -4.60 9.45 20.84
CA GLU A 9 -4.79 10.18 19.59
C GLU A 9 -5.43 9.23 18.56
N PRO A 10 -6.48 9.65 17.85
CA PRO A 10 -7.12 8.82 16.84
C PRO A 10 -6.12 8.58 15.71
N ARG A 11 -5.40 7.46 15.78
CA ARG A 11 -4.45 7.06 14.74
C ARG A 11 -5.23 6.54 13.55
N VAL A 12 -5.14 7.26 12.44
CA VAL A 12 -5.76 6.82 11.19
C VAL A 12 -4.80 5.86 10.51
N SER A 13 -5.21 4.61 10.42
CA SER A 13 -4.45 3.57 9.72
C SER A 13 -5.08 3.27 8.37
N VAL A 14 -4.30 3.38 7.31
CA VAL A 14 -4.77 3.12 5.95
C VAL A 14 -4.03 1.92 5.37
N SER A 15 -4.79 0.92 4.94
CA SER A 15 -4.24 -0.25 4.24
C SER A 15 -4.30 -0.05 2.74
N ARG A 16 -3.16 -0.24 2.07
CA ARG A 16 -3.00 -0.15 0.61
C ARG A 16 -2.06 -1.24 0.13
N SER A 17 -2.32 -1.71 -1.08
CA SER A 17 -1.37 -2.57 -1.80
C SER A 17 -0.57 -1.67 -2.73
N ILE A 18 0.72 -1.49 -2.46
CA ILE A 18 1.59 -0.59 -3.21
C ILE A 18 2.76 -1.41 -3.74
N PHE A 19 3.00 -1.35 -5.06
CA PHE A 19 4.04 -2.09 -5.74
C PHE A 19 4.87 -1.17 -6.62
N ALA A 20 6.10 -0.89 -6.18
CA ALA A 20 7.07 -0.13 -6.96
C ALA A 20 7.64 -1.00 -8.07
N LEU A 21 7.36 -0.63 -9.32
CA LEU A 21 7.91 -1.30 -10.49
C LEU A 21 9.32 -0.74 -10.73
N THR A 22 10.35 -1.52 -10.41
CA THR A 22 11.75 -1.09 -10.54
C THR A 22 12.51 -1.90 -11.59
N ASN A 23 12.05 -3.10 -11.90
CA ASN A 23 12.67 -3.99 -12.88
C ASN A 23 11.61 -4.64 -13.79
N ASP A 24 12.07 -5.36 -14.83
CA ASP A 24 11.17 -6.04 -15.77
C ASP A 24 10.40 -7.20 -15.13
N GLN A 25 10.92 -7.80 -14.05
CA GLN A 25 10.22 -8.83 -13.30
C GLN A 25 8.99 -8.24 -12.57
N ASP A 26 9.11 -7.06 -11.99
CA ASP A 26 8.01 -6.32 -11.37
C ASP A 26 6.96 -5.97 -12.42
N ARG A 27 7.38 -5.51 -13.60
CA ARG A 27 6.48 -5.27 -14.74
C ARG A 27 5.81 -6.55 -15.23
N TYR A 28 6.51 -7.68 -15.18
CA TYR A 28 5.93 -8.97 -15.56
C TYR A 28 4.84 -9.41 -14.58
N TYR A 29 5.06 -9.25 -13.27
CA TYR A 29 4.09 -9.63 -12.24
C TYR A 29 2.94 -8.62 -12.10
N PHE A 30 3.23 -7.32 -12.17
CA PHE A 30 2.31 -6.25 -11.80
C PHE A 30 2.13 -5.14 -12.86
N GLY A 31 2.89 -5.16 -13.96
CA GLY A 31 2.73 -4.18 -15.05
C GLY A 31 1.40 -4.31 -15.80
N ASN A 32 0.79 -5.49 -15.79
CA ASN A 32 -0.60 -5.68 -16.24
C ASN A 32 -1.64 -5.29 -15.15
N GLU A 33 -1.19 -5.08 -13.91
CA GLU A 33 -2.03 -4.73 -12.76
C GLU A 33 -2.23 -3.21 -12.62
N THR A 34 -1.47 -2.38 -13.37
CA THR A 34 -1.70 -0.93 -13.52
C THR A 34 -3.14 -0.58 -13.94
N ASN A 35 -3.86 -1.52 -14.55
CA ASN A 35 -5.25 -1.34 -15.02
C ASN A 35 -6.29 -2.14 -14.21
N ARG A 36 -5.90 -2.82 -13.13
CA ARG A 36 -6.79 -3.72 -12.38
C ARG A 36 -7.27 -3.06 -11.08
N THR A 37 -8.22 -2.16 -11.27
CA THR A 37 -9.26 -1.73 -10.33
C THR A 37 -9.70 -2.87 -9.40
N ASP A 38 -9.60 -2.61 -8.10
CA ASP A 38 -10.25 -3.29 -6.97
C ASP A 38 -10.17 -4.83 -6.93
N LYS A 39 -9.15 -5.36 -6.24
CA LYS A 39 -9.22 -6.75 -5.73
C LYS A 39 -9.86 -6.75 -4.33
N VAL A 40 -11.18 -6.86 -4.29
CA VAL A 40 -11.92 -7.21 -3.06
C VAL A 40 -11.62 -8.68 -2.72
N GLY A 41 -10.50 -8.93 -2.04
CA GLY A 41 -10.16 -10.23 -1.49
C GLY A 41 -10.60 -10.35 -0.03
N MET A 42 -11.36 -11.39 0.33
CA MET A 42 -11.63 -11.71 1.73
C MET A 42 -10.34 -12.17 2.41
N ILE A 43 -9.78 -11.34 3.28
CA ILE A 43 -8.81 -11.74 4.30
C ILE A 43 -9.62 -11.84 5.57
N GLU A 44 -9.82 -13.07 6.07
CA GLU A 44 -10.55 -13.39 7.30
C GLU A 44 -12.09 -13.48 7.19
N ALA A 45 -12.64 -14.55 7.76
CA ALA A 45 -14.05 -14.93 7.72
C ALA A 45 -15.01 -13.96 8.46
N ASP A 46 -14.48 -12.94 9.15
CA ASP A 46 -15.25 -12.07 10.06
C ASP A 46 -15.04 -10.55 9.83
N ARG A 47 -14.09 -10.14 8.98
CA ARG A 47 -13.80 -8.72 8.73
C ARG A 47 -13.82 -8.39 7.25
N ARG A 48 -14.84 -7.64 6.83
CA ARG A 48 -14.91 -6.99 5.51
C ARG A 48 -13.88 -5.86 5.47
N SER A 49 -12.60 -6.21 5.36
CA SER A 49 -11.57 -5.22 5.04
C SER A 49 -11.64 -4.99 3.53
N ILE A 50 -12.20 -3.85 3.15
CA ILE A 50 -12.17 -3.39 1.77
C ILE A 50 -10.68 -3.19 1.48
N PHE A 51 -10.08 -4.07 0.68
CA PHE A 51 -8.74 -3.81 0.16
C PHE A 51 -8.82 -2.49 -0.58
N GLY A 52 -8.28 -1.45 0.05
CA GLY A 52 -8.20 -0.14 -0.56
C GLY A 52 -7.45 -0.23 -1.88
N ARG A 53 -7.63 0.81 -2.69
CA ARG A 53 -7.00 1.01 -3.99
C ARG A 53 -5.57 0.43 -4.04
N SER A 54 -5.31 -0.41 -5.04
CA SER A 54 -3.97 -0.91 -5.32
C SER A 54 -3.24 0.07 -6.23
N TYR A 55 -1.96 0.30 -5.96
CA TYR A 55 -1.08 1.14 -6.75
C TYR A 55 0.09 0.30 -7.28
N ALA A 56 0.27 0.24 -8.59
CA ALA A 56 1.34 -0.49 -9.24
C ALA A 56 1.88 0.32 -10.41
N ALA A 57 2.99 1.01 -10.18
CA ALA A 57 3.63 1.89 -11.15
C ALA A 57 5.12 2.09 -10.81
N GLU A 58 5.84 2.78 -11.69
CA GLU A 58 7.20 3.24 -11.38
C GLU A 58 7.20 4.13 -10.12
N PRO A 59 8.30 4.18 -9.34
CA PRO A 59 8.38 4.96 -8.11
C PRO A 59 7.95 6.42 -8.26
N ASP A 60 8.39 7.11 -9.31
CA ASP A 60 8.02 8.51 -9.58
C ASP A 60 6.50 8.71 -9.76
N VAL A 61 5.83 7.73 -10.38
CA VAL A 61 4.38 7.77 -10.61
C VAL A 61 3.65 7.44 -9.32
N LEU A 62 4.13 6.43 -8.57
CA LEU A 62 3.58 6.08 -7.27
C LEU A 62 3.63 7.25 -6.31
N ILE A 63 4.76 7.94 -6.18
CA ILE A 63 4.88 9.10 -5.29
C ILE A 63 3.79 10.12 -5.61
N ARG A 64 3.54 10.41 -6.90
CA ARG A 64 2.49 11.35 -7.31
C ARG A 64 1.09 10.85 -6.96
N GLU A 65 0.79 9.58 -7.25
CA GLU A 65 -0.52 9.01 -6.96
C GLU A 65 -0.79 8.93 -5.45
N LEU A 66 0.19 8.47 -4.67
CA LEU A 66 0.10 8.34 -3.22
C LEU A 66 0.06 9.72 -2.55
N ALA A 67 0.78 10.70 -3.07
CA ALA A 67 0.69 12.08 -2.61
C ALA A 67 -0.68 12.70 -2.89
N MET A 68 -1.41 12.26 -3.93
CA MET A 68 -2.77 12.70 -4.24
C MET A 68 -3.85 11.97 -3.42
N ASP A 69 -3.53 10.84 -2.78
CA ASP A 69 -4.47 10.08 -1.95
C ASP A 69 -4.62 10.76 -0.58
N GLU A 70 -5.76 11.42 -0.36
CA GLU A 70 -6.08 12.12 0.88
C GLU A 70 -6.03 11.19 2.10
N ALA A 71 -6.47 9.94 1.95
CA ALA A 71 -6.44 8.97 3.04
C ALA A 71 -5.00 8.61 3.44
N ILE A 72 -4.07 8.54 2.48
CA ILE A 72 -2.64 8.31 2.76
C ILE A 72 -2.02 9.53 3.44
N ARG A 73 -2.40 10.74 3.00
CA ARG A 73 -1.88 11.99 3.56
C ARG A 73 -2.34 12.24 5.00
N GLU A 74 -3.58 11.89 5.31
CA GLU A 74 -4.15 12.03 6.67
C GLU A 74 -3.83 10.83 7.57
N ALA A 75 -3.29 9.73 7.03
CA ALA A 75 -2.96 8.56 7.81
C ALA A 75 -1.67 8.73 8.61
N ASP A 76 -1.74 8.48 9.91
CA ASP A 76 -0.57 8.35 10.78
C ASP A 76 0.21 7.04 10.53
N THR A 77 -0.42 6.04 9.91
CA THR A 77 0.17 4.73 9.69
C THR A 77 -0.35 4.12 8.40
N ILE A 78 0.58 3.67 7.57
CA ILE A 78 0.27 3.00 6.30
C ILE A 78 0.61 1.52 6.43
N LEU A 79 -0.39 0.68 6.16
CA LEU A 79 -0.23 -0.77 6.13
C LEU A 79 -0.05 -1.20 4.68
N LEU A 80 1.16 -1.68 4.36
CA LEU A 80 1.50 -2.24 3.06
C LEU A 80 1.08 -3.70 3.02
N THR A 81 0.19 -4.05 2.08
CA THR A 81 -0.22 -5.46 1.90
C THR A 81 0.52 -6.08 0.73
N ILE A 82 1.29 -7.13 1.01
CA ILE A 82 2.15 -7.81 0.03
C ILE A 82 1.71 -9.28 -0.10
N PRO A 83 1.51 -9.79 -1.32
CA PRO A 83 1.09 -11.17 -1.54
C PRO A 83 2.20 -12.15 -1.14
N ASN A 84 1.92 -13.05 -0.20
CA ASN A 84 2.87 -14.07 0.24
C ASN A 84 3.12 -15.18 -0.80
N THR A 85 2.48 -15.13 -1.96
CA THR A 85 2.60 -16.14 -3.02
C THR A 85 3.88 -16.02 -3.85
N LEU A 86 4.64 -14.93 -3.70
CA LEU A 86 5.81 -14.61 -4.52
C LEU A 86 7.15 -15.02 -3.87
N GLY A 87 7.11 -15.54 -2.63
CA GLY A 87 8.29 -15.96 -1.88
C GLY A 87 8.94 -14.82 -1.09
N VAL A 88 9.79 -15.20 -0.12
CA VAL A 88 10.39 -14.26 0.84
C VAL A 88 11.32 -13.27 0.15
N ASP A 89 12.21 -13.74 -0.73
CA ASP A 89 13.19 -12.90 -1.41
C ASP A 89 12.52 -11.78 -2.23
N TYR A 90 11.43 -12.11 -2.91
CA TYR A 90 10.68 -11.13 -3.70
C TYR A 90 9.90 -10.15 -2.82
N ASN A 91 9.37 -10.60 -1.69
CA ASN A 91 8.73 -9.69 -0.72
C ASN A 91 9.73 -8.69 -0.14
N VAL A 92 10.98 -9.13 0.10
CA VAL A 92 12.06 -8.23 0.52
C VAL A 92 12.38 -7.22 -0.58
N HIS A 93 12.42 -7.65 -1.85
CA HIS A 93 12.60 -6.74 -3.00
C HIS A 93 11.50 -5.67 -3.06
N ILE A 94 10.21 -6.06 -2.96
CA ILE A 94 9.09 -5.09 -2.96
C ILE A 94 9.23 -4.09 -1.80
N LEU A 95 9.49 -4.57 -0.58
CA LEU A 95 9.64 -3.70 0.58
C LEU A 95 10.83 -2.75 0.42
N SER A 96 11.96 -3.26 -0.06
CA SER A 96 13.16 -2.45 -0.29
C SER A 96 12.91 -1.38 -1.35
N ALA A 97 12.26 -1.73 -2.46
CA ALA A 97 11.93 -0.78 -3.51
C ALA A 97 11.04 0.37 -3.01
N ILE A 98 10.05 0.07 -2.17
CA ILE A 98 9.19 1.11 -1.55
C ILE A 98 10.00 1.97 -0.59
N LEU A 99 10.81 1.35 0.28
CA LEU A 99 11.62 2.07 1.27
C LEU A 99 12.73 2.93 0.65
N GLU A 100 13.32 2.50 -0.46
CA GLU A 100 14.42 3.19 -1.12
C GLU A 100 13.95 4.25 -2.11
N HIS A 101 12.82 4.02 -2.80
CA HIS A 101 12.38 4.89 -3.90
C HIS A 101 11.08 5.65 -3.65
N VAL A 102 10.25 5.26 -2.68
CA VAL A 102 8.93 5.88 -2.46
C VAL A 102 8.85 6.57 -1.09
N ALA A 103 9.32 5.90 -0.04
CA ALA A 103 9.29 6.40 1.32
C ALA A 103 10.02 7.75 1.51
N PRO A 104 11.21 8.00 0.93
CA PRO A 104 11.94 9.24 1.15
C PRO A 104 11.19 10.48 0.63
N ASP A 105 10.54 10.37 -0.53
CA ASP A 105 9.79 11.47 -1.15
C ASP A 105 8.42 11.73 -0.50
N LEU A 106 7.84 10.71 0.14
CA LEU A 106 6.59 10.84 0.91
C LEU A 106 6.83 11.14 2.39
N GLY A 107 8.09 11.19 2.83
CA GLY A 107 8.47 11.44 4.22
C GLY A 107 8.17 10.28 5.17
N TRP A 108 8.03 9.05 4.66
CA TRP A 108 7.84 7.86 5.47
C TRP A 108 9.19 7.43 6.06
N ARG A 109 9.21 7.05 7.34
CA ARG A 109 10.44 6.72 8.07
C ARG A 109 10.30 5.45 8.90
#